data_AF-A0A9D9GWV0-F1
#
_entry.id   AF-A0A9D9GWV0-F1
#
_cell.length_a   1.000
_cell.length_b   1.000
_cell.length_c   1.000
_cell.angle_alpha   90.00
_cell.angle_beta   90.00
_cell.angle_gamma   90.00
#
_symmetry.space_group_name_H-M   'P 1'
#
loop_
_entity.id
_entity.type
_entity.pdbx_description
1 polymer ?
#
loop_
_entity_poly.entity_id
_entity_poly.type
_entity_poly.pdbx_seq_one_letter_code
_entity_poly.pdbx_strand_id
1 'polypeptide(L)'
;MSNIEILSLVVTIICLLSFCLVFTFLFRHYYISNINEIKEGRADLDLIEYNKEEEISKKKNTKKAKIYKVFSKISGYLVLGIVVVIFGFSLYARVFNNNLIFGNSGFIVIASPSMSERNDSNDYLFTNNLTNQFDTYDIIGISKYNSVDGVNLYDVVAFYGEDDVIYVHRIIEINDDNTFITRGDSNSISDNNRLYKGNLSYENIIGYYNGARAPLIGVFVIFLQSNSGIITILSIVYCLLMFDHYKSKYEETLYNRLDYLDKIIHFDYYEDNKVSELVTTNYKEYIYYKNKEYSFINGTYLNEKEVSSDYIESIKKEKEEIYKSDLYSDKVDTKLIDKLKNIFKKNKEDSKENNLDKKE
;
A
#
# COMPACT_ATOMS: atom_id res chain seq x y z
N MET A 1 7.27 -21.90 14.72
CA MET A 1 7.20 -20.51 15.21
C MET A 1 7.32 -20.53 16.71
N SER A 2 8.18 -19.67 17.27
CA SER A 2 8.29 -19.51 18.72
C SER A 2 7.07 -18.79 19.30
N ASN A 3 6.81 -18.95 20.61
CA ASN A 3 5.74 -18.23 21.29
C ASN A 3 5.90 -16.70 21.18
N ILE A 4 7.16 -16.22 21.10
CA ILE A 4 7.50 -14.80 20.95
C ILE A 4 7.12 -14.32 19.54
N GLU A 5 7.41 -15.10 18.49
CA GLU A 5 6.99 -14.78 17.12
C GLU A 5 5.47 -14.71 16.99
N ILE A 6 4.76 -15.65 17.61
CA ILE A 6 3.29 -15.66 17.60
C ILE A 6 2.75 -14.41 18.30
N LEU A 7 3.28 -14.07 19.48
CA LEU A 7 2.89 -12.87 20.21
C LEU A 7 3.16 -11.60 19.38
N SER A 8 4.35 -11.49 18.80
CA SER A 8 4.73 -10.37 17.93
C SER A 8 3.79 -10.24 16.73
N LEU A 9 3.42 -11.36 16.10
CA LEU A 9 2.47 -11.37 14.98
C LEU A 9 1.08 -10.89 15.42
N VAL A 10 0.58 -11.37 16.56
CA VAL A 10 -0.72 -10.96 17.11
C VAL A 10 -0.74 -9.46 17.42
N VAL A 11 0.30 -8.95 18.08
CA VAL A 11 0.44 -7.51 18.37
C VAL A 11 0.47 -6.71 17.07
N THR A 12 1.24 -7.17 16.07
CA THR A 12 1.31 -6.52 14.75
C THR A 12 -0.06 -6.44 14.09
N ILE A 13 -0.84 -7.53 14.10
CA ILE A 13 -2.21 -7.56 13.56
C ILE A 13 -3.10 -6.55 14.27
N ILE A 14 -3.09 -6.52 15.59
CA ILE A 14 -3.93 -5.60 16.39
C ILE A 14 -3.57 -4.15 16.09
N CYS A 15 -2.27 -3.81 16.07
CA CYS A 15 -1.79 -2.47 15.75
C CYS A 15 -2.20 -2.04 14.33
N LEU A 16 -2.01 -2.92 13.34
CA LEU A 16 -2.34 -2.61 11.95
C LEU A 16 -3.84 -2.50 11.69
N LEU A 17 -4.66 -3.33 12.34
CA LEU A 17 -6.12 -3.21 12.27
C LEU A 17 -6.60 -1.92 12.93
N SER A 18 -6.05 -1.56 14.10
CA SER A 18 -6.35 -0.30 14.78
C SER A 18 -5.96 0.90 13.90
N PHE A 19 -4.76 0.86 13.30
CA PHE A 19 -4.30 1.86 12.35
C PHE A 19 -5.28 2.01 11.17
N CYS A 20 -5.63 0.92 10.50
CA CYS A 20 -6.59 0.94 9.39
C CYS A 20 -7.94 1.55 9.79
N LEU A 21 -8.46 1.20 10.98
CA LEU A 21 -9.71 1.74 11.49
C LEU A 21 -9.62 3.25 11.71
N VAL A 22 -8.59 3.73 12.41
CA VAL A 22 -8.40 5.16 12.70
C VAL A 22 -8.31 5.97 11.41
N PHE A 23 -7.49 5.54 10.45
CA PHE A 23 -7.38 6.24 9.16
C PHE A 23 -8.70 6.21 8.37
N THR A 24 -9.41 5.10 8.40
CA THR A 24 -10.72 5.00 7.75
C THR A 24 -11.73 5.97 8.37
N PHE A 25 -11.78 6.07 9.70
CA PHE A 25 -12.64 7.04 10.39
C PHE A 25 -12.24 8.48 10.08
N LEU A 26 -10.94 8.78 10.07
CA LEU A 26 -10.45 10.12 9.73
C LEU A 26 -10.82 10.51 8.30
N PHE A 27 -10.55 9.67 7.31
CA PHE A 27 -10.93 9.94 5.92
C PHE A 27 -12.43 10.08 5.76
N ARG A 28 -13.19 9.16 6.35
CA ARG A 28 -14.66 9.21 6.32
C ARG A 28 -15.17 10.52 6.92
N HIS A 29 -14.72 10.87 8.11
CA HIS A 29 -15.19 12.06 8.81
C HIS A 29 -14.85 13.33 8.02
N TYR A 30 -13.60 13.46 7.59
CA TYR A 30 -13.12 14.59 6.80
C TYR A 30 -13.94 14.79 5.52
N TYR A 31 -14.03 13.76 4.67
CA TYR A 31 -14.70 13.89 3.37
C TYR A 31 -16.22 14.01 3.51
N ILE A 32 -16.87 13.29 4.43
CA ILE A 32 -18.33 13.42 4.63
C ILE A 32 -18.69 14.80 5.18
N SER A 33 -17.89 15.34 6.11
CA SER A 33 -18.13 16.69 6.64
C SER A 33 -18.10 17.73 5.52
N ASN A 34 -17.06 17.69 4.68
CA ASN A 34 -16.94 18.63 3.56
C ASN A 34 -18.03 18.40 2.50
N ILE A 35 -18.43 17.15 2.24
CA ILE A 35 -19.56 16.86 1.34
C ILE A 35 -20.84 17.52 1.85
N ASN A 36 -21.11 17.48 3.16
CA ASN A 36 -22.30 18.09 3.73
C ASN A 36 -22.26 19.61 3.63
N GLU A 37 -21.11 20.24 3.90
CA GLU A 37 -20.93 21.68 3.73
C GLU A 37 -21.17 22.15 2.28
N ILE A 38 -20.69 21.37 1.30
CA ILE A 38 -20.93 21.61 -0.13
C ILE A 38 -22.42 21.46 -0.47
N LYS A 39 -23.07 20.39 0.00
CA LYS A 39 -24.50 20.14 -0.27
C LYS A 39 -25.40 21.22 0.33
N GLU A 40 -25.06 21.70 1.53
CA GLU A 40 -25.78 22.79 2.20
C GLU A 40 -25.49 24.18 1.62
N GLY A 41 -24.56 24.28 0.66
CA GLY A 41 -24.16 25.54 0.03
C GLY A 41 -23.31 26.45 0.92
N ARG A 42 -22.85 25.96 2.08
CA ARG A 42 -22.00 26.74 2.99
C ARG A 42 -20.62 27.00 2.41
N ALA A 43 -20.14 26.09 1.56
CA ALA A 43 -18.85 26.16 0.90
C ALA A 43 -18.89 26.79 -0.51
N ASP A 44 -20.02 27.35 -0.95
CA ASP A 44 -20.19 27.83 -2.34
C ASP A 44 -19.19 28.93 -2.73
N LEU A 45 -18.88 29.86 -1.82
CA LEU A 45 -17.90 30.92 -2.07
C LEU A 45 -16.50 30.34 -2.27
N ASP A 46 -16.09 29.44 -1.37
CA ASP A 46 -14.78 28.77 -1.44
C ASP A 46 -14.67 27.92 -2.72
N LEU A 47 -15.77 27.29 -3.15
CA LEU A 47 -15.83 26.54 -4.40
C LEU A 47 -15.63 27.41 -5.63
N ILE A 48 -16.31 28.57 -5.69
CA ILE A 48 -16.16 29.52 -6.81
C ILE A 48 -14.74 30.08 -6.84
N GLU A 49 -14.16 30.40 -5.67
CA GLU A 49 -12.78 30.85 -5.56
C GLU A 49 -11.79 29.77 -6.03
N TYR A 50 -11.95 28.54 -5.55
CA TYR A 50 -11.17 27.39 -6.00
C TYR A 50 -11.27 27.20 -7.52
N ASN A 51 -12.47 27.26 -8.10
CA ASN A 51 -12.67 27.08 -9.54
C ASN A 51 -12.08 28.25 -10.35
N LYS A 52 -12.16 29.48 -9.84
CA LYS A 52 -11.52 30.67 -10.45
C LYS A 52 -10.01 30.51 -10.51
N GLU A 53 -9.38 30.14 -9.41
CA GLU A 53 -7.95 29.88 -9.37
C GLU A 53 -7.55 28.77 -10.34
N GLU A 54 -8.39 27.73 -10.44
CA GLU A 54 -8.19 26.62 -11.35
C GLU A 54 -8.25 27.06 -12.84
N GLU A 55 -9.26 27.83 -13.23
CA GLU A 55 -9.45 28.35 -14.59
C GLU A 55 -8.37 29.35 -14.99
N ILE A 56 -7.99 30.27 -14.08
CA ILE A 56 -6.87 31.21 -14.30
C ILE A 56 -5.56 30.43 -14.48
N SER A 57 -5.33 29.39 -13.69
CA SER A 57 -4.14 28.53 -13.79
C SER A 57 -4.09 27.75 -15.11
N LYS A 58 -5.24 27.23 -15.57
CA LYS A 58 -5.36 26.59 -16.90
C LYS A 58 -5.01 27.55 -18.03
N LYS A 59 -5.43 28.83 -17.94
CA LYS A 59 -5.16 29.87 -18.94
C LYS A 59 -3.72 30.38 -18.93
N LYS A 60 -3.13 30.62 -17.74
CA LYS A 60 -1.76 31.17 -17.60
C LYS A 60 -0.64 30.17 -17.89
N ASN A 61 -0.85 28.85 -17.70
CA ASN A 61 0.23 27.87 -17.88
C ASN A 61 -0.28 26.52 -18.41
N THR A 62 -0.60 26.51 -19.71
CA THR A 62 -1.27 25.40 -20.42
C THR A 62 -0.54 24.06 -20.39
N LYS A 63 0.78 24.03 -20.15
CA LYS A 63 1.57 22.79 -20.08
C LYS A 63 1.81 22.32 -18.65
N LYS A 64 2.34 23.18 -17.76
CA LYS A 64 2.73 22.78 -16.39
C LYS A 64 1.54 22.39 -15.50
N ALA A 65 0.42 23.11 -15.59
CA ALA A 65 -0.77 22.81 -14.78
C ALA A 65 -1.45 21.49 -15.20
N LYS A 66 -1.51 21.22 -16.51
CA LYS A 66 -2.02 19.94 -17.05
C LYS A 66 -1.10 18.76 -16.66
N ILE A 67 0.22 18.96 -16.75
CA ILE A 67 1.20 17.95 -16.34
C ILE A 67 1.09 17.66 -14.85
N TYR A 68 0.95 18.66 -13.97
CA TYR A 68 0.87 18.43 -12.52
C TYR A 68 -0.41 17.70 -12.09
N LYS A 69 -1.56 17.98 -12.70
CA LYS A 69 -2.82 17.25 -12.44
C LYS A 69 -2.77 15.78 -12.86
N VAL A 70 -2.20 15.53 -14.03
CA VAL A 70 -2.02 14.17 -14.55
C VAL A 70 -0.96 13.45 -13.71
N PHE A 71 0.14 14.12 -13.39
CA PHE A 71 1.21 13.57 -12.57
C PHE A 71 0.77 13.27 -11.13
N SER A 72 -0.05 14.10 -10.48
CA SER A 72 -0.50 13.82 -9.10
C SER A 72 -1.46 12.63 -9.03
N LYS A 73 -2.36 12.48 -10.03
CA LYS A 73 -3.23 11.29 -10.14
C LYS A 73 -2.43 10.03 -10.49
N ILE A 74 -1.44 10.12 -11.40
CA ILE A 74 -0.62 8.98 -11.82
C ILE A 74 0.42 8.59 -10.76
N SER A 75 1.00 9.55 -10.04
CA SER A 75 2.06 9.34 -9.05
C SER A 75 1.63 8.36 -7.95
N GLY A 76 0.40 8.50 -7.44
CA GLY A 76 -0.11 7.60 -6.40
C GLY A 76 -0.22 6.15 -6.89
N TYR A 77 -0.83 5.93 -8.05
CA TYR A 77 -0.96 4.59 -8.63
C TYR A 77 0.37 4.02 -9.13
N LEU A 78 1.31 4.87 -9.56
CA LEU A 78 2.65 4.44 -9.96
C LEU A 78 3.45 3.94 -8.75
N VAL A 79 3.43 4.67 -7.64
CA VAL A 79 4.05 4.22 -6.38
C VAL A 79 3.40 2.93 -5.90
N LEU A 80 2.07 2.85 -5.91
CA LEU A 80 1.34 1.63 -5.57
C LEU A 80 1.74 0.45 -6.48
N GLY A 81 1.84 0.68 -7.78
CA GLY A 81 2.27 -0.32 -8.76
C GLY A 81 3.68 -0.84 -8.48
N ILE A 82 4.63 0.05 -8.17
CA ILE A 82 6.00 -0.34 -7.78
C ILE A 82 5.96 -1.19 -6.51
N VAL A 83 5.20 -0.79 -5.49
CA VAL A 83 5.04 -1.56 -4.25
C VAL A 83 4.48 -2.95 -4.51
N VAL A 84 3.46 -3.06 -5.37
CA VAL A 84 2.86 -4.35 -5.75
C VAL A 84 3.86 -5.24 -6.49
N VAL A 85 4.69 -4.69 -7.39
CA VAL A 85 5.73 -5.44 -8.10
C VAL A 85 6.80 -5.95 -7.13
N ILE A 86 7.31 -5.08 -6.26
CA ILE A 86 8.31 -5.47 -5.25
C ILE A 86 7.73 -6.52 -4.30
N PHE A 87 6.49 -6.33 -3.86
CA PHE A 87 5.81 -7.27 -2.98
C PHE A 87 5.58 -8.63 -3.66
N GLY A 88 5.16 -8.64 -4.93
CA GLY A 88 5.01 -9.86 -5.73
C GLY A 88 6.35 -10.59 -5.90
N PHE A 89 7.42 -9.86 -6.15
CA PHE A 89 8.79 -10.40 -6.19
C PHE A 89 9.20 -11.00 -4.84
N SER A 90 8.92 -10.32 -3.72
CA SER A 90 9.20 -10.85 -2.38
C SER A 90 8.41 -12.13 -2.09
N LEU A 91 7.12 -12.19 -2.45
CA LEU A 91 6.31 -13.40 -2.28
C LEU A 91 6.83 -14.55 -3.14
N TYR A 92 7.23 -14.28 -4.38
CA TYR A 92 7.89 -15.26 -5.23
C TYR A 92 9.16 -15.80 -4.54
N ALA A 93 10.06 -14.91 -4.10
CA ALA A 93 11.28 -15.29 -3.41
C ALA A 93 11.02 -16.16 -2.16
N ARG A 94 9.96 -15.88 -1.40
CA ARG A 94 9.54 -16.71 -0.26
C ARG A 94 9.13 -18.11 -0.66
N VAL A 95 8.37 -18.26 -1.75
CA VAL A 95 7.89 -19.57 -2.24
C VAL A 95 9.05 -20.43 -2.76
N PHE A 96 10.12 -19.81 -3.26
CA PHE A 96 11.30 -20.48 -3.81
C PHE A 96 12.51 -20.49 -2.86
N ASN A 97 12.30 -20.42 -1.53
CA ASN A 97 13.35 -20.51 -0.50
C ASN A 97 14.56 -19.57 -0.74
N ASN A 98 14.31 -18.35 -1.21
CA ASN A 98 15.34 -17.36 -1.56
C ASN A 98 16.34 -17.78 -2.66
N ASN A 99 16.05 -18.84 -3.42
CA ASN A 99 16.79 -19.16 -4.64
C ASN A 99 16.32 -18.27 -5.80
N LEU A 100 16.94 -17.09 -5.96
CA LEU A 100 16.64 -16.16 -7.04
C LEU A 100 17.65 -16.27 -8.19
N ILE A 101 17.88 -17.48 -8.66
CA ILE A 101 18.78 -17.73 -9.80
C ILE A 101 18.00 -17.74 -11.10
N PHE A 102 18.47 -16.91 -12.03
CA PHE A 102 17.92 -16.79 -13.37
C PHE A 102 19.03 -17.08 -14.38
N GLY A 103 18.95 -18.22 -15.06
CA GLY A 103 19.99 -18.68 -15.98
C GLY A 103 21.28 -19.03 -15.25
N ASN A 104 22.35 -18.25 -15.49
CA ASN A 104 23.70 -18.47 -14.99
C ASN A 104 24.08 -17.58 -13.80
N SER A 105 23.22 -16.65 -13.40
CA SER A 105 23.46 -15.72 -12.29
C SER A 105 22.21 -15.54 -11.44
N GLY A 106 22.39 -15.17 -10.18
CA GLY A 106 21.29 -14.93 -9.26
C GLY A 106 21.65 -13.99 -8.14
N PHE A 107 20.67 -13.74 -7.27
CA PHE A 107 20.88 -13.00 -6.04
C PHE A 107 20.47 -13.83 -4.83
N ILE A 108 21.19 -13.70 -3.73
CA ILE A 108 20.83 -14.32 -2.45
C ILE A 108 20.80 -13.24 -1.40
N VAL A 109 19.77 -13.28 -0.55
CA VAL A 109 19.67 -12.42 0.63
C VAL A 109 20.29 -13.15 1.81
N ILE A 110 21.26 -12.52 2.47
CA ILE A 110 21.98 -13.10 3.60
C ILE A 110 21.14 -12.98 4.86
N ALA A 111 20.75 -14.11 5.44
CA ALA A 111 19.91 -14.14 6.65
C ALA A 111 20.70 -14.34 7.95
N SER A 112 21.99 -14.70 7.85
CA SER A 112 22.84 -15.11 8.98
C SER A 112 24.15 -14.31 9.02
N PRO A 113 24.70 -14.04 10.21
CA PRO A 113 26.00 -13.38 10.38
C PRO A 113 27.20 -14.33 10.19
N SER A 114 27.01 -15.58 9.72
CA SER A 114 28.09 -16.56 9.63
C SER A 114 29.24 -16.18 8.67
N MET A 115 29.05 -15.16 7.83
CA MET A 115 30.05 -14.59 6.92
C MET A 115 30.43 -13.13 7.21
N SER A 116 29.94 -12.54 8.30
CA SER A 116 30.09 -11.09 8.57
C SER A 116 31.47 -10.69 9.10
N GLU A 117 32.15 -11.58 9.81
CA GLU A 117 33.40 -11.29 10.50
C GLU A 117 34.47 -12.30 10.12
N ARG A 118 35.73 -11.89 10.22
CA ARG A 118 36.87 -12.79 10.07
C ARG A 118 37.21 -13.35 11.44
N ASN A 119 36.82 -14.58 11.70
CA ASN A 119 37.15 -15.25 12.96
C ASN A 119 38.66 -15.49 13.05
N ASP A 120 39.28 -15.15 14.19
CA ASP A 120 40.71 -15.35 14.43
C ASP A 120 41.14 -16.82 14.35
N SER A 121 40.20 -17.77 14.53
CA SER A 121 40.46 -19.21 14.36
C SER A 121 40.69 -19.64 12.90
N ASN A 122 40.46 -18.73 11.94
CA ASN A 122 40.55 -18.98 10.51
C ASN A 122 41.78 -18.29 9.90
N ASP A 123 42.98 -18.79 10.21
CA ASP A 123 44.28 -18.22 9.78
C ASP A 123 44.39 -17.98 8.26
N TYR A 124 43.72 -18.82 7.46
CA TYR A 124 43.72 -18.71 6.00
C TYR A 124 43.08 -17.39 5.52
N LEU A 125 42.16 -16.79 6.28
CA LEU A 125 41.58 -15.48 5.95
C LEU A 125 42.63 -14.36 6.04
N PHE A 126 43.55 -14.46 6.99
CA PHE A 126 44.63 -13.50 7.22
C PHE A 126 45.81 -13.73 6.30
N THR A 127 46.22 -14.99 6.15
CA THR A 127 47.36 -15.37 5.32
C THR A 127 47.11 -15.06 3.84
N ASN A 128 45.87 -15.28 3.36
CA ASN A 128 45.50 -15.06 1.96
C ASN A 128 44.80 -13.70 1.72
N ASN A 129 44.73 -12.82 2.72
CA ASN A 129 44.10 -11.50 2.64
C ASN A 129 42.65 -11.51 2.10
N LEU A 130 41.82 -12.43 2.59
CA LEU A 130 40.45 -12.63 2.14
C LEU A 130 39.49 -11.69 2.89
N THR A 131 39.11 -10.57 2.26
CA THR A 131 38.31 -9.49 2.87
C THR A 131 36.89 -9.36 2.32
N ASN A 132 36.36 -10.41 1.68
CA ASN A 132 35.05 -10.40 1.02
C ASN A 132 33.90 -10.88 1.94
N GLN A 133 33.94 -10.48 3.21
CA GLN A 133 32.86 -10.70 4.17
C GLN A 133 31.66 -9.79 3.87
N PHE A 134 30.47 -10.24 4.26
CA PHE A 134 29.23 -9.49 4.07
C PHE A 134 28.31 -9.69 5.27
N ASP A 135 27.50 -8.67 5.53
CA ASP A 135 26.69 -8.57 6.74
C ASP A 135 25.34 -9.24 6.55
N THR A 136 24.69 -9.56 7.68
CA THR A 136 23.29 -9.96 7.68
C THR A 136 22.45 -8.88 6.97
N TYR A 137 21.53 -9.33 6.13
CA TYR A 137 20.64 -8.52 5.28
C TYR A 137 21.28 -7.88 4.05
N ASP A 138 22.50 -8.26 3.70
CA ASP A 138 23.05 -7.92 2.40
C ASP A 138 22.42 -8.78 1.30
N ILE A 139 22.38 -8.23 0.09
CA ILE A 139 22.09 -8.99 -1.11
C ILE A 139 23.41 -9.21 -1.84
N ILE A 140 23.73 -10.48 -2.12
CA ILE A 140 24.93 -10.85 -2.87
C ILE A 140 24.56 -11.41 -4.24
N GLY A 141 25.39 -11.12 -5.23
CA GLY A 141 25.33 -11.75 -6.55
C GLY A 141 26.06 -13.08 -6.57
N ILE A 142 25.44 -14.09 -7.16
CA ILE A 142 26.02 -15.41 -7.36
C ILE A 142 26.05 -15.78 -8.84
N SER A 143 27.00 -16.62 -9.22
CA SER A 143 27.16 -17.16 -10.58
C SER A 143 27.38 -18.67 -10.55
N LYS A 144 26.84 -19.39 -11.52
CA LYS A 144 26.99 -20.84 -11.59
C LYS A 144 28.39 -21.23 -12.06
N TYR A 145 28.89 -22.34 -11.53
CA TYR A 145 30.05 -23.02 -12.10
C TYR A 145 29.66 -23.72 -13.41
N ASN A 146 30.60 -23.80 -14.35
CA ASN A 146 30.41 -24.57 -15.59
C ASN A 146 30.71 -26.06 -15.40
N SER A 147 31.65 -26.39 -14.51
CA SER A 147 32.06 -27.74 -14.15
C SER A 147 32.66 -27.76 -12.74
N VAL A 148 32.80 -28.96 -12.19
CA VAL A 148 33.42 -29.23 -10.89
C VAL A 148 34.83 -28.65 -10.79
N ASP A 149 35.61 -28.74 -11.88
CA ASP A 149 36.99 -28.23 -11.95
C ASP A 149 37.08 -26.70 -11.81
N GLY A 150 35.96 -26.00 -11.96
CA GLY A 150 35.89 -24.55 -11.78
C GLY A 150 35.86 -24.11 -10.32
N VAL A 151 35.63 -25.04 -9.38
CA VAL A 151 35.53 -24.76 -7.95
C VAL A 151 36.92 -24.62 -7.35
N ASN A 152 37.25 -23.46 -6.79
CA ASN A 152 38.57 -23.18 -6.24
C ASN A 152 38.56 -23.10 -4.72
N LEU A 153 39.74 -23.37 -4.15
CA LEU A 153 39.97 -23.17 -2.73
C LEU A 153 39.73 -21.70 -2.39
N TYR A 154 38.99 -21.46 -1.30
CA TYR A 154 38.58 -20.15 -0.80
C TYR A 154 37.48 -19.42 -1.58
N ASP A 155 36.86 -20.05 -2.57
CA ASP A 155 35.63 -19.53 -3.16
C ASP A 155 34.52 -19.48 -2.11
N VAL A 156 33.75 -18.38 -2.12
CA VAL A 156 32.53 -18.26 -1.30
C VAL A 156 31.38 -18.81 -2.13
N VAL A 157 30.77 -19.90 -1.68
CA VAL A 157 29.75 -20.63 -2.42
C VAL A 157 28.43 -20.63 -1.69
N ALA A 158 27.35 -20.54 -2.46
CA ALA A 158 26.01 -20.83 -2.02
C ALA A 158 25.71 -22.32 -2.28
N PHE A 159 25.10 -23.02 -1.32
CA PHE A 159 24.75 -24.43 -1.45
C PHE A 159 23.53 -24.80 -0.62
N TYR A 160 22.88 -25.91 -0.97
CA TYR A 160 21.80 -26.50 -0.18
C TYR A 160 22.36 -27.37 0.96
N GLY A 161 21.92 -27.10 2.19
CA GLY A 161 22.09 -28.01 3.32
C GLY A 161 21.07 -29.14 3.33
N GLU A 162 21.18 -30.05 4.29
CA GLU A 162 20.24 -31.18 4.47
C GLU A 162 18.81 -30.76 4.84
N ASP A 163 18.66 -29.55 5.36
CA ASP A 163 17.39 -28.93 5.76
C ASP A 163 16.73 -28.13 4.63
N ASP A 164 17.19 -28.28 3.39
CA ASP A 164 16.78 -27.51 2.21
C ASP A 164 16.99 -25.99 2.34
N VAL A 165 17.80 -25.57 3.30
CA VAL A 165 18.20 -24.16 3.50
C VAL A 165 19.44 -23.86 2.67
N ILE A 166 19.47 -22.65 2.11
CA ILE A 166 20.62 -22.16 1.36
C ILE A 166 21.62 -21.54 2.34
N TYR A 167 22.82 -22.11 2.38
CA TYR A 167 23.95 -21.58 3.13
C TYR A 167 24.94 -20.94 2.17
N VAL A 168 25.58 -19.86 2.62
CA VAL A 168 26.64 -19.19 1.86
C VAL A 168 27.89 -19.19 2.71
N HIS A 169 28.84 -20.08 2.42
CA HIS A 169 30.08 -20.23 3.17
C HIS A 169 31.28 -20.43 2.24
N ARG A 170 32.49 -20.38 2.80
CA ARG A 170 33.72 -20.48 2.02
C ARG A 170 34.24 -21.90 1.97
N ILE A 171 34.74 -22.32 0.81
CA ILE A 171 35.46 -23.58 0.64
C ILE A 171 36.83 -23.48 1.31
N ILE A 172 37.08 -24.37 2.27
CA ILE A 172 38.35 -24.44 3.01
C ILE A 172 39.15 -25.70 2.69
N GLU A 173 38.54 -26.70 2.05
CA GLU A 173 39.18 -27.95 1.63
C GLU A 173 38.49 -28.49 0.38
N ILE A 174 39.30 -29.03 -0.54
CA ILE A 174 38.86 -29.77 -1.73
C ILE A 174 39.48 -31.16 -1.61
N ASN A 175 38.63 -32.18 -1.55
CA ASN A 175 39.05 -33.58 -1.44
C ASN A 175 39.32 -34.19 -2.82
N ASP A 176 40.10 -35.27 -2.84
CA ASP A 176 40.45 -36.01 -4.07
C ASP A 176 39.24 -36.61 -4.80
N ASP A 177 38.12 -36.83 -4.09
CA ASP A 177 36.87 -37.34 -4.64
C ASP A 177 35.95 -36.22 -5.19
N ASN A 178 36.48 -35.01 -5.34
CA ASN A 178 35.75 -33.80 -5.76
C ASN A 178 34.60 -33.41 -4.81
N THR A 179 34.72 -33.74 -3.53
CA THR A 179 33.86 -33.21 -2.47
C THR A 179 34.54 -32.05 -1.74
N PHE A 180 33.75 -31.22 -1.07
CA PHE A 180 34.21 -29.95 -0.51
C PHE A 180 33.91 -29.86 0.98
N ILE A 181 34.76 -29.14 1.71
CA ILE A 181 34.46 -28.72 3.08
C ILE A 181 34.30 -27.21 3.10
N THR A 182 33.15 -26.74 3.60
CA THR A 182 32.87 -25.33 3.77
C THR A 182 32.97 -24.90 5.23
N ARG A 183 33.20 -23.60 5.44
CA ARG A 183 33.14 -22.96 6.74
C ARG A 183 32.70 -21.51 6.57
N GLY A 184 31.79 -21.04 7.44
CA GLY A 184 31.48 -19.62 7.55
C GLY A 184 32.66 -18.83 8.11
N ASP A 185 32.98 -17.68 7.52
CA ASP A 185 34.15 -16.87 7.92
C ASP A 185 34.11 -16.44 9.40
N SER A 186 32.91 -16.24 9.97
CA SER A 186 32.67 -15.89 11.38
C SER A 186 32.71 -17.12 12.30
N ASN A 187 32.62 -18.33 11.75
CA ASN A 187 32.56 -19.57 12.50
C ASN A 187 33.96 -20.14 12.77
N SER A 188 34.17 -20.71 13.96
CA SER A 188 35.42 -21.38 14.34
C SER A 188 35.48 -22.86 13.94
N ILE A 189 34.37 -23.43 13.48
CA ILE A 189 34.22 -24.86 13.19
C ILE A 189 33.63 -25.01 11.79
N SER A 190 34.15 -25.98 11.02
CA SER A 190 33.67 -26.36 9.69
C SER A 190 32.24 -26.91 9.69
N ASP A 191 31.64 -26.94 8.51
CA ASP A 191 30.24 -27.32 8.32
C ASP A 191 30.02 -28.83 8.20
N ASN A 192 31.08 -29.63 8.09
CA ASN A 192 31.02 -31.08 7.93
C ASN A 192 30.27 -31.75 9.08
N ASN A 193 29.29 -32.59 8.75
CA ASN A 193 28.35 -33.23 9.68
C ASN A 193 27.49 -32.26 10.51
N ARG A 194 27.40 -30.98 10.11
CA ARG A 194 26.54 -29.97 10.74
C ARG A 194 25.48 -29.46 9.78
N LEU A 195 25.88 -29.08 8.57
CA LEU A 195 24.97 -28.60 7.52
C LEU A 195 24.68 -29.67 6.47
N TYR A 196 25.62 -30.60 6.29
CA TYR A 196 25.54 -31.76 5.40
C TYR A 196 26.30 -32.95 6.02
N LYS A 197 25.87 -34.19 5.76
CA LYS A 197 26.59 -35.40 6.17
C LYS A 197 27.87 -35.60 5.35
N GLY A 198 28.98 -35.85 6.04
CA GLY A 198 30.28 -36.04 5.40
C GLY A 198 30.78 -34.75 4.76
N ASN A 199 30.91 -34.76 3.43
CA ASN A 199 31.45 -33.67 2.62
C ASN A 199 30.38 -33.12 1.67
N LEU A 200 30.51 -31.85 1.29
CA LEU A 200 29.59 -31.19 0.37
C LEU A 200 29.85 -31.69 -1.04
N SER A 201 28.82 -32.17 -1.72
CA SER A 201 28.94 -32.59 -3.13
C SER A 201 28.61 -31.43 -4.09
N TYR A 202 29.18 -31.49 -5.30
CA TYR A 202 29.03 -30.44 -6.32
C TYR A 202 27.57 -30.18 -6.71
N GLU A 203 26.72 -31.20 -6.77
CA GLU A 203 25.31 -31.06 -7.12
C GLU A 203 24.51 -30.19 -6.13
N ASN A 204 24.98 -30.07 -4.89
CA ASN A 204 24.36 -29.22 -3.88
C ASN A 204 24.86 -27.78 -3.97
N ILE A 205 25.93 -27.51 -4.72
CA ILE A 205 26.44 -26.17 -4.96
C ILE A 205 25.56 -25.45 -5.97
N ILE A 206 25.05 -24.32 -5.53
CA ILE A 206 24.15 -23.46 -6.27
C ILE A 206 24.94 -22.50 -7.17
N GLY A 207 26.06 -21.97 -6.65
CA GLY A 207 26.95 -21.04 -7.36
C GLY A 207 27.96 -20.39 -6.42
N TYR A 208 28.81 -19.52 -6.97
CA TYR A 208 29.84 -18.78 -6.23
C TYR A 208 29.54 -17.28 -6.21
N TYR A 209 30.02 -16.60 -5.18
CA TYR A 209 29.94 -15.16 -5.04
C TYR A 209 30.78 -14.46 -6.11
N ASN A 210 30.14 -13.62 -6.92
CA ASN A 210 30.79 -12.98 -8.07
C ASN A 210 31.31 -11.55 -7.80
N GLY A 211 31.31 -11.12 -6.54
CA GLY A 211 31.77 -9.78 -6.15
C GLY A 211 30.68 -8.70 -6.11
N ALA A 212 29.46 -8.97 -6.58
CA ALA A 212 28.37 -8.01 -6.50
C ALA A 212 27.70 -8.03 -5.12
N ARG A 213 27.63 -6.88 -4.44
CA ARG A 213 27.00 -6.72 -3.12
C ARG A 213 26.14 -5.47 -3.10
N ALA A 214 24.92 -5.59 -2.58
CA ALA A 214 24.03 -4.47 -2.27
C ALA A 214 23.72 -4.49 -0.77
N PRO A 215 24.36 -3.62 0.03
CA PRO A 215 24.25 -3.67 1.47
C PRO A 215 22.89 -3.20 1.97
N LEU A 216 22.40 -3.79 3.07
CA LEU A 216 21.16 -3.42 3.80
C LEU A 216 19.83 -3.55 3.05
N ILE A 217 19.82 -3.68 1.72
CA ILE A 217 18.56 -3.78 0.94
C ILE A 217 17.80 -5.07 1.26
N GLY A 218 18.51 -6.12 1.65
CA GLY A 218 17.93 -7.41 2.00
C GLY A 218 16.99 -7.36 3.21
N VAL A 219 17.12 -6.36 4.09
CA VAL A 219 16.20 -6.17 5.23
C VAL A 219 14.77 -6.03 4.73
N PHE A 220 14.56 -5.23 3.69
CA PHE A 220 13.24 -5.00 3.11
C PHE A 220 12.70 -6.27 2.45
N VAL A 221 13.55 -7.04 1.78
CA VAL A 221 13.14 -8.30 1.14
C VAL A 221 12.68 -9.30 2.20
N ILE A 222 13.49 -9.54 3.24
CA ILE A 222 13.12 -10.46 4.33
C ILE A 222 11.87 -9.96 5.07
N PHE A 223 11.77 -8.65 5.32
CA PHE A 223 10.59 -8.07 5.93
C PHE A 223 9.32 -8.31 5.10
N LEU A 224 9.34 -8.02 3.80
CA LEU A 224 8.19 -8.22 2.91
C LEU A 224 7.80 -9.69 2.77
N GLN A 225 8.76 -10.62 2.92
CA GLN A 225 8.48 -12.05 3.00
C GLN A 225 7.84 -12.46 4.33
N SER A 226 8.12 -11.75 5.43
CA SER A 226 7.58 -12.10 6.75
C SER A 226 6.06 -11.94 6.81
N ASN A 227 5.40 -12.71 7.68
CA ASN A 227 3.94 -12.58 7.89
C ASN A 227 3.56 -11.15 8.32
N SER A 228 4.38 -10.52 9.17
CA SER A 228 4.18 -9.13 9.59
C SER A 228 4.24 -8.17 8.41
N GLY A 229 5.25 -8.28 7.54
CA GLY A 229 5.39 -7.40 6.36
C GLY A 229 4.27 -7.58 5.34
N ILE A 230 3.81 -8.82 5.12
CA ILE A 230 2.64 -9.10 4.27
C ILE A 230 1.42 -8.34 4.80
N ILE A 231 1.13 -8.45 6.09
CA ILE A 231 -0.04 -7.77 6.70
C ILE A 231 0.12 -6.25 6.62
N THR A 232 1.34 -5.72 6.83
CA THR A 232 1.62 -4.28 6.68
C THR A 232 1.30 -3.78 5.26
N ILE A 233 1.73 -4.49 4.22
CA ILE A 233 1.44 -4.10 2.83
C ILE A 233 -0.06 -4.13 2.56
N LEU A 234 -0.76 -5.19 3.01
CA LEU A 234 -2.21 -5.27 2.86
C LEU A 234 -2.93 -4.12 3.58
N SER A 235 -2.48 -3.73 4.76
CA SER A 235 -3.02 -2.57 5.49
C SER A 235 -2.80 -1.25 4.76
N ILE A 236 -1.62 -1.04 4.18
CA ILE A 236 -1.32 0.17 3.38
C ILE A 236 -2.23 0.22 2.15
N VAL A 237 -2.34 -0.89 1.42
CA VAL A 237 -3.22 -1.00 0.24
C VAL A 237 -4.67 -0.70 0.63
N TYR A 238 -5.16 -1.28 1.72
CA TYR A 238 -6.50 -0.99 2.24
C TYR A 238 -6.71 0.49 2.54
N CYS A 239 -5.77 1.14 3.24
CA CYS A 239 -5.87 2.56 3.57
C CYS A 239 -5.92 3.45 2.32
N LEU A 240 -5.11 3.12 1.30
CA LEU A 240 -5.11 3.83 0.02
C LEU A 240 -6.45 3.66 -0.72
N LEU A 241 -7.02 2.46 -0.72
CA LEU A 241 -8.35 2.21 -1.31
C LEU A 241 -9.45 2.99 -0.59
N MET A 242 -9.43 3.03 0.74
CA MET A 242 -10.42 3.81 1.51
C MET A 242 -10.26 5.31 1.29
N PHE A 243 -9.02 5.80 1.21
CA PHE A 243 -8.75 7.20 0.86
C PHE A 243 -9.31 7.56 -0.52
N ASP A 244 -9.01 6.74 -1.53
CA ASP A 244 -9.47 6.95 -2.91
C ASP A 244 -11.00 6.92 -3.01
N HIS A 245 -11.64 5.96 -2.32
CA HIS A 245 -13.10 5.85 -2.26
C HIS A 245 -13.78 7.14 -1.74
N TYR A 246 -13.35 7.64 -0.57
CA TYR A 246 -13.95 8.85 0.00
C TYR A 246 -13.59 10.11 -0.78
N LYS A 247 -12.36 10.20 -1.27
CA LYS A 247 -11.92 11.31 -2.11
C LYS A 247 -12.73 11.39 -3.41
N SER A 248 -12.97 10.26 -4.07
CA SER A 248 -13.77 10.22 -5.30
C SER A 248 -15.19 10.75 -5.08
N LYS A 249 -15.84 10.35 -3.98
CA LYS A 249 -17.19 10.82 -3.64
C LYS A 249 -17.22 12.33 -3.35
N TYR A 250 -16.17 12.83 -2.72
CA TYR A 250 -15.99 14.27 -2.48
C TYR A 250 -15.78 15.04 -3.79
N GLU A 251 -14.88 14.58 -4.67
CA GLU A 251 -14.63 15.20 -5.98
C GLU A 251 -15.93 15.25 -6.82
N GLU A 252 -16.70 14.17 -6.86
CA GLU A 252 -17.98 14.13 -7.57
C GLU A 252 -18.99 15.16 -7.04
N THR A 253 -19.15 15.25 -5.70
CA THR A 253 -20.05 16.23 -5.08
C THR A 253 -19.61 17.66 -5.40
N LEU A 254 -18.30 17.92 -5.36
CA LEU A 254 -17.69 19.20 -5.69
C LEU A 254 -18.00 19.61 -7.14
N TYR A 255 -17.74 18.73 -8.12
CA TYR A 255 -17.98 19.04 -9.53
C TYR A 255 -19.47 19.22 -9.84
N ASN A 256 -20.35 18.42 -9.24
CA ASN A 256 -21.79 18.56 -9.41
C ASN A 256 -22.31 19.90 -8.85
N ARG A 257 -21.77 20.35 -7.69
CA ARG A 257 -22.14 21.65 -7.12
C ARG A 257 -21.63 22.81 -7.98
N LEU A 258 -20.39 22.73 -8.48
CA LEU A 258 -19.84 23.74 -9.39
C LEU A 258 -20.67 23.86 -10.68
N ASP A 259 -20.99 22.75 -11.33
CA ASP A 259 -21.82 22.74 -12.54
C ASP A 259 -23.23 23.33 -12.28
N TYR A 260 -23.81 23.06 -11.11
CA TYR A 260 -25.06 23.68 -10.69
C TYR A 260 -24.93 25.20 -10.52
N LEU A 261 -23.88 25.69 -9.85
CA LEU A 261 -23.65 27.13 -9.66
C LEU A 261 -23.37 27.84 -10.99
N ASP A 262 -22.60 27.24 -11.90
CA ASP A 262 -22.28 27.78 -13.21
C ASP A 262 -23.50 27.96 -14.10
N LYS A 263 -24.48 27.04 -14.00
CA LYS A 263 -25.75 27.13 -14.72
C LYS A 263 -26.65 28.26 -14.23
N ILE A 264 -26.50 28.69 -12.98
CA ILE A 264 -27.38 29.67 -12.35
C ILE A 264 -26.77 31.08 -12.39
N ILE A 265 -25.51 31.20 -11.98
CA ILE A 265 -24.86 32.48 -11.74
C ILE A 265 -24.13 32.96 -13.00
N HIS A 266 -23.71 32.05 -13.88
CA HIS A 266 -22.90 32.35 -15.06
C HIS A 266 -21.69 33.23 -14.72
N PHE A 267 -20.96 32.84 -13.67
CA PHE A 267 -19.85 33.62 -13.12
C PHE A 267 -18.70 33.76 -14.14
N ASP A 268 -18.18 34.97 -14.32
CA ASP A 268 -17.00 35.22 -15.17
C ASP A 268 -15.71 34.96 -14.38
N TYR A 269 -15.17 33.75 -14.55
CA TYR A 269 -13.91 33.34 -13.94
C TYR A 269 -12.67 34.12 -14.39
N TYR A 270 -12.78 34.95 -15.44
CA TYR A 270 -11.66 35.72 -15.98
C TYR A 270 -11.66 37.19 -15.56
N GLU A 271 -12.64 37.61 -14.77
CA GLU A 271 -12.67 38.95 -14.22
C GLU A 271 -11.50 39.18 -13.24
N ASP A 272 -10.84 40.34 -13.29
CA ASP A 272 -9.64 40.59 -12.48
C ASP A 272 -9.94 40.81 -10.98
N ASN A 273 -11.18 41.13 -10.62
CA ASN A 273 -11.60 41.38 -9.24
C ASN A 273 -11.58 40.10 -8.38
N LYS A 274 -11.43 40.22 -7.06
CA LYS A 274 -11.49 39.03 -6.18
C LYS A 274 -12.91 38.47 -6.11
N VAL A 275 -13.06 37.15 -5.92
CA VAL A 275 -14.40 36.54 -5.77
C VAL A 275 -15.17 37.16 -4.62
N SER A 276 -14.50 37.42 -3.49
CA SER A 276 -15.09 38.08 -2.32
C SER A 276 -15.53 39.52 -2.55
N GLU A 277 -15.07 40.18 -3.61
CA GLU A 277 -15.51 41.53 -4.00
C GLU A 277 -16.74 41.49 -4.93
N LEU A 278 -16.93 40.38 -5.65
CA LEU A 278 -18.00 40.18 -6.63
C LEU A 278 -19.19 39.40 -6.07
N VAL A 279 -18.94 38.49 -5.13
CA VAL A 279 -19.93 37.54 -4.61
C VAL A 279 -20.03 37.67 -3.10
N THR A 280 -21.23 37.99 -2.62
CA THR A 280 -21.57 37.91 -1.19
C THR A 280 -22.51 36.74 -0.96
N THR A 281 -22.13 35.82 -0.08
CA THR A 281 -23.00 34.69 0.32
C THR A 281 -23.61 34.95 1.70
N ASN A 282 -24.92 34.74 1.82
CA ASN A 282 -25.62 34.75 3.10
C ASN A 282 -26.36 33.43 3.29
N TYR A 283 -25.93 32.64 4.28
CA TYR A 283 -26.63 31.43 4.65
C TYR A 283 -27.81 31.81 5.57
N LYS A 284 -29.04 31.56 5.10
CA LYS A 284 -30.26 31.78 5.86
C LYS A 284 -30.82 30.47 6.36
N GLU A 285 -31.01 30.37 7.66
CA GLU A 285 -31.66 29.25 8.32
C GLU A 285 -32.97 29.70 8.96
N TYR A 286 -33.99 28.87 8.84
CA TYR A 286 -35.31 29.14 9.40
C TYR A 286 -35.71 27.99 10.35
N ILE A 287 -36.04 28.35 11.58
CA ILE A 287 -36.60 27.41 12.57
C ILE A 287 -38.08 27.72 12.75
N TYR A 288 -38.93 26.73 12.54
CA TYR A 288 -40.37 26.84 12.74
C TYR A 288 -40.78 26.18 14.05
N TYR A 289 -41.31 26.95 15.00
CA TYR A 289 -41.76 26.44 16.29
C TYR A 289 -43.00 27.18 16.77
N LYS A 290 -44.07 26.45 17.10
CA LYS A 290 -45.35 26.99 17.63
C LYS A 290 -45.87 28.22 16.86
N ASN A 291 -46.04 28.10 15.53
CA ASN A 291 -46.53 29.19 14.66
C ASN A 291 -45.63 30.43 14.62
N LYS A 292 -44.36 30.28 15.00
CA LYS A 292 -43.32 31.30 14.83
C LYS A 292 -42.23 30.79 13.90
N GLU A 293 -41.73 31.69 13.05
CA GLU A 293 -40.52 31.51 12.27
C GLU A 293 -39.41 32.34 12.90
N TYR A 294 -38.31 31.68 13.25
CA TYR A 294 -37.06 32.28 13.69
C TYR A 294 -36.08 32.26 12.53
N SER A 295 -35.59 33.41 12.12
CA SER A 295 -34.61 33.50 11.03
C SER A 295 -33.21 33.76 11.57
N PHE A 296 -32.23 33.07 10.98
CA PHE A 296 -30.82 33.17 11.29
C PHE A 296 -30.04 33.50 10.02
N ILE A 297 -29.05 34.37 10.12
CA ILE A 297 -28.08 34.64 9.06
C ILE A 297 -26.70 34.27 9.56
N ASN A 298 -26.02 33.35 8.86
CA ASN A 298 -24.68 32.87 9.22
C ASN A 298 -24.58 32.46 10.71
N GLY A 299 -25.61 31.77 11.22
CA GLY A 299 -25.70 31.32 12.62
C GLY A 299 -26.11 32.39 13.63
N THR A 300 -26.27 33.65 13.21
CA THR A 300 -26.70 34.75 14.09
C THR A 300 -28.20 34.94 14.00
N TYR A 301 -28.88 35.03 15.15
CA TYR A 301 -30.31 35.31 15.19
C TYR A 301 -30.62 36.69 14.59
N LEU A 302 -31.61 36.74 13.70
CA LEU A 302 -32.02 37.96 13.01
C LEU A 302 -33.34 38.50 13.55
N ASN A 303 -34.43 37.71 13.44
CA ASN A 303 -35.75 38.09 13.91
C ASN A 303 -36.68 36.89 14.12
N GLU A 304 -37.81 37.14 14.78
CA GLU A 304 -38.96 36.24 14.84
C GLU A 304 -40.17 36.90 14.19
N LYS A 305 -41.01 36.10 13.52
CA LYS A 305 -42.30 36.55 12.99
C LYS A 305 -43.37 35.48 13.22
N GLU A 306 -44.60 35.90 13.46
CA GLU A 306 -45.75 34.98 13.50
C GLU A 306 -46.09 34.52 12.08
N VAL A 307 -46.39 33.23 11.95
CA VAL A 307 -46.71 32.59 10.67
C VAL A 307 -47.88 31.64 10.83
N SER A 308 -48.75 31.59 9.83
CA SER A 308 -49.94 30.74 9.88
C SER A 308 -49.58 29.25 9.94
N SER A 309 -50.45 28.47 10.57
CA SER A 309 -50.33 27.00 10.60
C SER A 309 -50.29 26.40 9.19
N ASP A 310 -51.06 26.95 8.26
CA ASP A 310 -51.14 26.46 6.88
C ASP A 310 -49.83 26.64 6.12
N TYR A 311 -49.10 27.73 6.38
CA TYR A 311 -47.78 27.97 5.80
C TYR A 311 -46.72 27.01 6.34
N ILE A 312 -46.78 26.68 7.64
CA ILE A 312 -45.88 25.68 8.22
C ILE A 312 -46.16 24.29 7.63
N GLU A 313 -47.44 23.98 7.36
CA GLU A 313 -47.84 22.73 6.71
C GLU A 313 -47.33 22.64 5.26
N SER A 314 -47.34 23.75 4.50
CA SER A 314 -46.79 23.77 3.13
C SER A 314 -45.29 23.56 3.11
N ILE A 315 -44.54 24.19 4.04
CA ILE A 315 -43.09 24.01 4.15
C ILE A 315 -42.73 22.55 4.50
N LYS A 316 -43.50 21.90 5.39
CA LYS A 316 -43.31 20.48 5.70
C LYS A 316 -43.47 19.60 4.46
N LYS A 317 -44.51 19.84 3.65
CA LYS A 317 -44.76 19.09 2.41
C LYS A 317 -43.63 19.28 1.39
N GLU A 318 -43.18 20.52 1.21
CA GLU A 318 -42.05 20.83 0.32
C GLU A 318 -40.77 20.13 0.77
N LYS A 319 -40.47 20.12 2.07
CA LYS A 319 -39.36 19.34 2.63
C LYS A 319 -39.50 17.85 2.35
N GLU A 320 -40.68 17.26 2.53
CA GLU A 320 -40.92 15.84 2.25
C GLU A 320 -40.73 15.47 0.77
N GLU A 321 -41.06 16.38 -0.15
CA GLU A 321 -40.81 16.19 -1.58
C GLU A 321 -39.32 16.22 -1.93
N ILE A 322 -38.57 17.18 -1.36
CA ILE A 322 -37.11 17.28 -1.52
C ILE A 322 -36.40 16.04 -0.93
N TYR A 323 -36.80 15.58 0.26
CA TYR A 323 -36.23 14.36 0.85
C TYR A 323 -36.52 13.10 0.01
N LYS A 324 -37.69 13.01 -0.63
CA LYS A 324 -38.01 11.90 -1.54
C LYS A 324 -37.16 11.92 -2.80
N SER A 325 -36.84 13.09 -3.37
CA SER A 325 -35.95 13.17 -4.54
C SER A 325 -34.52 12.78 -4.23
N ASP A 326 -33.99 13.18 -3.06
CA ASP A 326 -32.61 12.86 -2.66
C ASP A 326 -32.43 11.36 -2.35
N LEU A 327 -33.42 10.72 -1.71
CA LEU A 327 -33.41 9.27 -1.45
C LEU A 327 -33.43 8.42 -2.73
N TYR A 328 -33.95 8.95 -3.85
CA TYR A 328 -33.92 8.28 -5.15
C TYR A 328 -32.54 8.37 -5.83
N SER A 329 -31.76 9.43 -5.55
CA SER A 329 -30.40 9.60 -6.05
C SER A 329 -29.39 8.69 -5.33
N ASP A 330 -29.48 8.59 -3.99
CA ASP A 330 -28.57 7.76 -3.19
C ASP A 330 -28.76 6.23 -3.41
N LYS A 331 -29.90 5.80 -3.96
CA LYS A 331 -30.16 4.38 -4.34
C LYS A 331 -29.36 3.90 -5.56
N VAL A 332 -28.71 4.79 -6.31
CA VAL A 332 -27.83 4.39 -7.41
C VAL A 332 -26.52 3.80 -6.87
N ASP A 333 -26.06 4.26 -5.70
CA ASP A 333 -24.83 3.84 -5.04
C ASP A 333 -24.92 2.43 -4.42
N THR A 334 -26.13 1.96 -4.08
CA THR A 334 -26.34 0.61 -3.53
C THR A 334 -26.27 -0.50 -4.59
N LYS A 335 -26.38 -0.16 -5.89
CA LYS A 335 -26.30 -1.17 -6.97
C LYS A 335 -24.94 -1.86 -7.06
N LEU A 336 -23.86 -1.20 -6.63
CA LEU A 336 -22.51 -1.78 -6.64
C LEU A 336 -22.33 -2.78 -5.47
N ILE A 337 -22.88 -2.45 -4.30
CA ILE A 337 -22.91 -3.33 -3.13
C ILE A 337 -23.86 -4.52 -3.35
N ASP A 338 -24.99 -4.29 -4.01
CA ASP A 338 -25.93 -5.36 -4.38
C ASP A 338 -25.39 -6.24 -5.52
N LYS A 339 -24.62 -5.67 -6.47
CA LYS A 339 -23.86 -6.46 -7.45
C LYS A 339 -22.81 -7.33 -6.77
N LEU A 340 -22.04 -6.79 -5.82
CA LEU A 340 -21.03 -7.53 -5.08
C LEU A 340 -21.68 -8.63 -4.22
N LYS A 341 -22.77 -8.33 -3.50
CA LYS A 341 -23.55 -9.35 -2.77
C LYS A 341 -24.07 -10.46 -3.67
N ASN A 342 -24.56 -10.12 -4.87
CA ASN A 342 -25.04 -11.12 -5.83
C ASN A 342 -23.89 -11.96 -6.42
N ILE A 343 -22.71 -11.39 -6.64
CA ILE A 343 -21.51 -12.14 -7.05
C ILE A 343 -21.04 -13.10 -5.93
N PHE A 344 -21.01 -12.64 -4.67
CA PHE A 344 -20.65 -13.48 -3.53
C PHE A 344 -21.71 -14.56 -3.22
N LYS A 345 -22.98 -14.31 -3.51
CA LYS A 345 -24.05 -15.31 -3.35
C LYS A 345 -24.01 -16.37 -4.45
N LYS A 346 -23.76 -15.98 -5.69
CA LYS A 346 -23.61 -16.89 -6.83
C LYS A 346 -22.42 -17.84 -6.68
N ASN A 347 -21.25 -17.33 -6.26
CA ASN A 347 -20.08 -18.16 -5.97
C ASN A 347 -20.29 -19.15 -4.81
N LYS A 348 -21.21 -18.86 -3.88
CA LYS A 348 -21.53 -19.73 -2.75
C LYS A 348 -22.50 -20.84 -3.14
N GLU A 349 -23.39 -20.59 -4.09
CA GLU A 349 -24.29 -21.60 -4.69
C GLU A 349 -23.52 -22.53 -5.64
N ASP A 350 -22.62 -22.00 -6.48
CA ASP A 350 -21.76 -22.79 -7.38
C ASP A 350 -20.76 -23.69 -6.60
N SER A 351 -20.36 -23.29 -5.38
CA SER A 351 -19.51 -24.11 -4.50
C SER A 351 -20.26 -25.23 -3.74
N LYS A 352 -21.60 -25.13 -3.66
CA LYS A 352 -22.46 -26.16 -3.05
C LYS A 352 -22.89 -27.21 -4.06
N GLU A 353 -23.17 -26.84 -5.31
CA GLU A 353 -23.45 -27.80 -6.39
C GLU A 353 -22.22 -28.68 -6.71
N ASN A 354 -21.02 -28.10 -6.78
CA ASN A 354 -19.79 -28.87 -7.03
C ASN A 354 -19.34 -29.81 -5.88
N ASN A 355 -19.99 -29.75 -4.71
CA ASN A 355 -19.74 -30.66 -3.59
C ASN A 355 -20.80 -31.76 -3.44
N LEU A 356 -21.91 -31.67 -4.19
CA LEU A 356 -22.91 -32.74 -4.27
C LEU A 356 -22.56 -33.77 -5.34
N ASP A 357 -21.92 -33.37 -6.44
CA ASP A 357 -21.47 -34.28 -7.52
C ASP A 357 -20.17 -35.06 -7.23
N LYS A 358 -19.61 -34.96 -6.02
CA LYS A 358 -18.43 -35.75 -5.57
C LYS A 358 -18.74 -36.76 -4.46
N LYS A 359 -20.02 -37.01 -4.19
CA LYS A 359 -20.48 -38.08 -3.29
C LYS A 359 -21.52 -38.96 -3.98
N GLU A 360 -21.12 -39.62 -5.06
CA GLU A 360 -21.67 -40.92 -5.47
C GLU A 360 -20.53 -41.87 -5.83
#